data_AF-A0A7J8MKP9-F1
#
_entry.id   AF-A0A7J8MKP9-F1
#
_cell.length_a   1.000
_cell.length_b   1.000
_cell.length_c   1.000
_cell.angle_alpha   90.00
_cell.angle_beta   90.00
_cell.angle_gamma   90.00
#
_symmetry.space_group_name_H-M   'P 1'
#
loop_
_entity.id
_entity.type
_entity.pdbx_description
1 polymer ?
#
loop_
_entity_poly.entity_id
_entity_poly.type
_entity_poly.pdbx_seq_one_letter_code
_entity_poly.pdbx_strand_id
1 'polypeptide(L)'
;DKLPGDGEDAHFESVNAIENDGLVKLSKRSKGPWMEDIQELKPCWSRTDLDEIEQSRGYVTFSLTNGPEYHVSQIADAVVVARYLTATLVLPDIRGSKPGDVRNFEDIYDVDKFMKSLDGIVKVAKELPNEISIRDLAAVKVPNRVTEDHIVESVEPVFKSKGNIRLATYFPSVNMRKTAQKSSVDSVACLGMFGTLELQSEVLEVVDSMIERLRTLSRKSNGKFIAVDLRVEILENKNCHGSGSARAKSCYNAQEIALFLRKVGFDTDTTIYLTQSRWDNSLGVLRDIFPKTYTKESVMPDEKKGKFLESEDSEFEKVIDFHICSQSDVFVPAISGLFYANVAGKRIASGKPQILVPADIPATSAPITNYLSPYVAKRNHLAYSCFC
;
A
#
# COMPACT_ATOMS: atom_id res chain seq x y z
N ASP A 1 -23.26 11.41 14.70
CA ASP A 1 -21.85 10.94 14.61
C ASP A 1 -21.40 10.95 13.16
N LYS A 2 -20.60 11.96 12.80
CA LYS A 2 -20.03 12.14 11.46
C LYS A 2 -18.61 11.59 11.46
N LEU A 3 -18.32 10.65 10.57
CA LEU A 3 -16.96 10.23 10.25
C LEU A 3 -16.13 11.45 9.81
N PRO A 4 -14.97 11.74 10.42
CA PRO A 4 -14.07 12.78 9.92
C PRO A 4 -13.07 12.17 8.94
N GLY A 5 -13.10 12.58 7.67
CA GLY A 5 -12.07 12.17 6.73
C GLY A 5 -12.37 12.33 5.24
N ASP A 6 -12.98 13.44 4.81
CA ASP A 6 -12.84 13.87 3.40
C ASP A 6 -11.45 14.52 3.26
N GLY A 7 -10.43 13.67 3.10
CA GLY A 7 -9.13 14.11 2.61
C GLY A 7 -9.23 14.41 1.11
N GLU A 8 -8.54 15.45 0.64
CA GLU A 8 -8.50 15.78 -0.79
C GLU A 8 -7.99 14.57 -1.60
N ASP A 9 -8.89 13.95 -2.37
CA ASP A 9 -8.61 12.83 -3.26
C ASP A 9 -7.50 13.22 -4.26
N ALA A 10 -6.44 12.43 -4.33
CA ALA A 10 -5.39 12.63 -5.31
C ALA A 10 -5.97 12.48 -6.73
N HIS A 11 -6.07 13.60 -7.47
CA HIS A 11 -6.60 13.63 -8.83
C HIS A 11 -5.69 12.89 -9.83
N PHE A 12 -6.29 12.05 -10.68
CA PHE A 12 -5.62 11.43 -11.82
C PHE A 12 -5.35 12.47 -12.92
N GLU A 13 -4.23 13.18 -12.85
CA GLU A 13 -3.82 14.08 -13.93
C GLU A 13 -3.63 13.30 -15.25
N SER A 14 -4.35 13.68 -16.30
CA SER A 14 -4.08 13.25 -17.67
C SER A 14 -2.72 13.79 -18.12
N VAL A 15 -1.79 12.91 -18.47
CA VAL A 15 -0.45 13.30 -18.91
C VAL A 15 -0.40 13.42 -20.42
N ASN A 16 -0.17 14.63 -20.94
CA ASN A 16 0.34 14.82 -22.29
C ASN A 16 1.85 14.50 -22.29
N ALA A 17 2.27 13.77 -23.32
CA ALA A 17 3.53 13.03 -23.44
C ALA A 17 4.81 13.82 -23.06
N ILE A 18 5.74 13.12 -22.40
CA ILE A 18 7.16 13.48 -22.35
C ILE A 18 7.91 12.44 -23.19
N GLU A 19 8.70 12.94 -24.13
CA GLU A 19 9.49 12.19 -25.11
C GLU A 19 10.52 11.24 -24.48
N ASN A 20 10.63 10.07 -25.11
CA ASN A 20 11.79 9.16 -25.17
C ASN A 20 12.87 9.33 -24.09
N ASP A 21 12.65 8.68 -22.95
CA ASP A 21 13.73 8.03 -22.22
C ASP A 21 13.43 6.53 -22.24
N GLY A 22 14.42 5.68 -22.49
CA GLY A 22 14.29 4.24 -22.80
C GLY A 22 13.82 3.35 -21.64
N LEU A 23 12.85 3.82 -20.85
CA LEU A 23 12.46 3.33 -19.53
C LEU A 23 11.58 2.08 -19.55
N VAL A 24 10.99 1.71 -20.68
CA VAL A 24 10.01 0.62 -20.75
C VAL A 24 10.24 -0.23 -21.99
N LYS A 25 10.66 -1.48 -21.78
CA LYS A 25 10.72 -2.50 -22.83
C LYS A 25 9.50 -3.41 -22.74
N LEU A 26 8.80 -3.57 -23.85
CA LEU A 26 7.72 -4.56 -23.95
C LEU A 26 8.32 -5.95 -24.14
N SER A 27 7.80 -6.91 -23.40
CA SER A 27 8.19 -8.31 -23.47
C SER A 27 7.75 -8.91 -24.81
N LYS A 28 8.71 -9.28 -25.67
CA LYS A 28 8.45 -9.91 -26.97
C LYS A 28 7.96 -11.37 -26.87
N ARG A 29 7.93 -11.95 -25.66
CA ARG A 29 7.72 -13.40 -25.43
C ARG A 29 6.29 -13.79 -25.04
N SER A 30 5.36 -12.85 -24.91
CA SER A 30 3.99 -13.09 -24.41
C SER A 30 2.94 -12.34 -25.23
N LYS A 31 1.73 -12.90 -25.38
CA LYS A 31 0.57 -12.17 -25.94
C LYS A 31 0.12 -11.12 -24.95
N GLY A 32 0.01 -9.86 -25.38
CA GLY A 32 -0.40 -8.72 -24.55
C GLY A 32 0.73 -7.74 -24.21
N PRO A 33 0.38 -6.54 -23.70
CA PRO A 33 1.31 -5.42 -23.53
C PRO A 33 2.06 -5.50 -22.18
N TRP A 34 2.75 -6.61 -21.96
CA TRP A 34 3.54 -6.83 -20.75
C TRP A 34 4.88 -6.09 -20.84
N MET A 35 5.22 -5.32 -19.82
CA MET A 35 6.55 -4.74 -19.68
C MET A 35 7.52 -5.78 -19.10
N GLU A 36 8.80 -5.61 -19.35
CA GLU A 36 9.85 -6.32 -18.63
C GLU A 36 10.00 -5.70 -17.24
N ASP A 37 10.22 -6.56 -16.22
CA ASP A 37 10.63 -6.10 -14.91
C ASP A 37 11.93 -5.30 -15.06
N ILE A 38 12.00 -4.17 -14.36
CA ILE A 38 13.25 -3.41 -14.29
C ILE A 38 14.07 -3.97 -13.13
N GLN A 39 15.35 -3.60 -13.10
CA GLN A 39 16.21 -3.98 -11.99
C GLN A 39 15.60 -3.50 -10.66
N GLU A 40 15.51 -4.41 -9.69
CA GLU A 40 15.15 -4.06 -8.32
C GLU A 40 16.03 -2.92 -7.83
N LEU A 41 15.39 -1.88 -7.30
CA LEU A 41 16.10 -0.75 -6.74
C LEU A 41 16.61 -1.13 -5.35
N LYS A 42 17.82 -0.72 -5.01
CA LYS A 42 18.39 -0.97 -3.71
C LYS A 42 17.97 0.13 -2.73
N PRO A 43 17.75 -0.19 -1.45
CA PRO A 43 17.59 0.83 -0.43
C PRO A 43 18.74 1.86 -0.45
N CYS A 44 18.41 3.15 -0.44
CA CYS A 44 19.40 4.23 -0.30
C CYS A 44 19.81 4.47 1.17
N TRP A 45 19.06 3.93 2.14
CA TRP A 45 19.32 4.16 3.56
C TRP A 45 20.41 3.22 4.06
N SER A 46 21.44 3.80 4.69
CA SER A 46 22.46 3.05 5.43
C SER A 46 22.00 2.82 6.87
N ARG A 47 22.37 1.67 7.44
CA ARG A 47 22.36 1.51 8.90
C ARG A 47 23.45 2.42 9.46
N THR A 48 23.05 3.58 9.96
CA THR A 48 23.95 4.42 10.75
C THR A 48 23.77 3.98 12.19
N ASP A 49 24.65 3.08 12.64
CA ASP A 49 24.63 2.58 14.00
C ASP A 49 24.79 3.76 14.98
N LEU A 50 23.99 3.79 16.04
CA LEU A 50 24.31 4.62 17.19
C LEU A 50 25.51 4.02 17.94
N ASP A 51 26.51 4.85 18.21
CA ASP A 51 27.38 4.66 19.37
C ASP A 51 26.51 4.69 20.63
N GLU A 52 26.68 3.68 21.51
CA GLU A 52 26.02 3.46 22.80
C GLU A 52 24.62 4.09 22.96
N ILE A 53 23.56 3.29 22.73
CA ILE A 53 22.19 3.75 22.94
C ILE A 53 22.01 4.15 24.41
N GLU A 54 21.96 5.46 24.67
CA GLU A 54 21.61 6.07 25.96
C GLU A 54 20.42 5.34 26.61
N GLN A 55 20.34 5.40 27.95
CA GLN A 55 19.15 4.94 28.65
C GLN A 55 17.91 5.61 28.02
N SER A 56 16.94 4.79 27.61
CA SER A 56 15.76 5.29 26.93
C SER A 56 14.99 6.26 27.82
N ARG A 57 14.55 7.39 27.26
CA ARG A 57 13.90 8.48 28.00
C ARG A 57 12.40 8.25 28.25
N GLY A 58 11.85 7.12 27.81
CA GLY A 58 10.43 6.76 27.96
C GLY A 58 9.91 5.91 26.80
N TYR A 59 8.59 5.72 26.74
CA TYR A 59 7.92 4.85 25.77
C TYR A 59 6.99 5.61 24.82
N VAL A 60 7.03 5.21 23.54
CA VAL A 60 6.10 5.66 22.50
C VAL A 60 5.24 4.45 22.10
N THR A 61 3.93 4.60 22.24
CA THR A 61 2.94 3.59 21.82
C THR A 61 2.05 4.11 20.70
N PHE A 62 1.45 3.22 19.92
CA PHE A 62 0.52 3.56 18.84
C PHE A 62 -0.32 2.34 18.48
N SER A 63 -1.30 2.51 17.60
CA SER A 63 -2.09 1.41 17.04
C SER A 63 -2.09 1.51 15.52
N LEU A 64 -2.11 0.36 14.87
CA LEU A 64 -2.32 0.25 13.43
C LEU A 64 -3.82 0.19 13.14
N THR A 65 -4.27 0.86 12.08
CA THR A 65 -5.71 0.97 11.76
C THR A 65 -5.94 1.01 10.26
N ASN A 66 -7.16 0.64 9.85
CA ASN A 66 -7.73 0.84 8.50
C ASN A 66 -7.17 -0.04 7.37
N GLY A 67 -5.99 -0.64 7.53
CA GLY A 67 -5.41 -1.55 6.54
C GLY A 67 -3.91 -1.36 6.32
N PRO A 68 -3.27 -2.29 5.60
CA PRO A 68 -1.81 -2.32 5.40
C PRO A 68 -1.24 -1.04 4.77
N GLU A 69 -1.98 -0.35 3.90
CA GLU A 69 -1.57 0.92 3.30
C GLU A 69 -1.46 2.06 4.32
N TYR A 70 -2.21 1.98 5.43
CA TYR A 70 -2.11 2.89 6.57
C TYR A 70 -1.03 2.42 7.54
N HIS A 71 -0.90 1.11 7.76
CA HIS A 71 0.05 0.53 8.70
C HIS A 71 1.49 0.93 8.37
N VAL A 72 1.84 0.83 7.08
CA VAL A 72 3.15 1.23 6.54
C VAL A 72 3.48 2.68 6.89
N SER A 73 2.52 3.60 6.68
CA SER A 73 2.64 5.01 7.03
C SER A 73 2.74 5.27 8.53
N GLN A 74 1.87 4.64 9.32
CA GLN A 74 1.80 4.79 10.78
C GLN A 74 3.10 4.35 11.45
N ILE A 75 3.71 3.25 10.97
CA ILE A 75 5.01 2.79 11.44
C ILE A 75 6.11 3.75 11.06
N ALA A 76 6.14 4.24 9.82
CA ALA A 76 7.14 5.21 9.40
C ALA A 76 7.15 6.45 10.31
N ASP A 77 5.97 7.02 10.58
CA ASP A 77 5.83 8.19 11.46
C ASP A 77 6.21 7.86 12.92
N ALA A 78 5.80 6.70 13.44
CA ALA A 78 6.11 6.30 14.81
C ALA A 78 7.61 6.04 15.02
N VAL A 79 8.28 5.44 14.03
CA VAL A 79 9.74 5.21 14.06
C VAL A 79 10.50 6.53 14.03
N VAL A 80 10.10 7.49 13.18
CA VAL A 80 10.72 8.83 13.12
C VAL A 80 10.56 9.55 14.46
N VAL A 81 9.35 9.54 15.05
CA VAL A 81 9.10 10.16 16.36
C VAL A 81 9.91 9.50 17.47
N ALA A 82 9.91 8.17 17.56
CA ALA A 82 10.64 7.45 18.59
C ALA A 82 12.15 7.67 18.46
N ARG A 83 12.67 7.70 17.23
CA ARG A 83 14.07 8.03 16.94
C ARG A 83 14.43 9.43 17.44
N TYR A 84 13.63 10.43 17.07
CA TYR A 84 13.88 11.82 17.45
C TYR A 84 13.92 11.99 18.98
N LEU A 85 12.98 11.35 19.69
CA LEU A 85 12.84 11.47 21.14
C LEU A 85 13.81 10.57 21.94
N THR A 86 14.58 9.69 21.27
CA THR A 86 15.36 8.62 21.92
C THR A 86 14.47 7.75 22.84
N ALA A 87 13.24 7.50 22.38
CA ALA A 87 12.24 6.72 23.10
C ALA A 87 12.27 5.24 22.67
N THR A 88 11.77 4.36 23.54
CA THR A 88 11.51 2.96 23.19
C THR A 88 10.17 2.88 22.48
N LEU A 89 10.17 2.33 21.26
CA LEU A 89 8.96 2.06 20.51
C LEU A 89 8.33 0.74 21.01
N VAL A 90 7.05 0.77 21.34
CA VAL A 90 6.32 -0.45 21.73
C VAL A 90 5.61 -1.03 20.52
N LEU A 91 5.62 -2.36 20.37
CA LEU A 91 4.86 -3.03 19.32
C LEU A 91 3.37 -2.61 19.37
N PRO A 92 2.77 -2.23 18.23
CA PRO A 92 1.40 -1.75 18.20
C PRO A 92 0.39 -2.92 18.17
N ASP A 93 -0.80 -2.70 18.71
CA ASP A 93 -1.98 -3.49 18.38
C ASP A 93 -2.51 -3.08 16.99
N ILE A 94 -3.26 -3.99 16.35
CA ILE A 94 -3.97 -3.71 15.10
C ILE A 94 -5.46 -3.60 15.42
N ARG A 95 -6.09 -2.51 14.98
CA ARG A 95 -7.50 -2.22 15.25
C ARG A 95 -8.30 -2.19 13.96
N GLY A 96 -9.33 -3.03 13.90
CA GLY A 96 -10.28 -3.07 12.81
C GLY A 96 -11.29 -1.93 12.85
N SER A 97 -12.22 -1.96 11.89
CA SER A 97 -13.26 -0.92 11.75
C SER A 97 -14.37 -1.02 12.80
N LYS A 98 -14.54 -2.18 13.43
CA LYS A 98 -15.58 -2.45 14.44
C LYS A 98 -15.02 -2.24 15.86
N PRO A 99 -15.78 -1.61 16.77
CA PRO A 99 -15.37 -1.51 18.17
C PRO A 99 -15.09 -2.89 18.77
N GLY A 100 -13.90 -3.06 19.36
CA GLY A 100 -13.45 -4.33 19.95
C GLY A 100 -12.75 -5.28 18.98
N ASP A 101 -12.67 -4.96 17.68
CA ASP A 101 -11.83 -5.70 16.72
C ASP A 101 -10.36 -5.30 16.95
N VAL A 102 -9.69 -6.08 17.80
CA VAL A 102 -8.28 -5.90 18.18
C VAL A 102 -7.53 -7.17 17.86
N ARG A 103 -6.38 -7.03 17.23
CA ARG A 103 -5.46 -8.12 16.86
C ARG A 103 -4.06 -7.80 17.34
N ASN A 104 -3.30 -8.85 17.55
CA ASN A 104 -1.89 -8.70 17.88
C ASN A 104 -1.11 -8.40 16.60
N PHE A 105 0.05 -7.76 16.75
CA PHE A 105 0.92 -7.46 15.62
C PHE A 105 1.37 -8.73 14.90
N GLU A 106 1.72 -9.76 15.68
CA GLU A 106 2.21 -11.07 15.22
C GLU A 106 1.17 -11.89 14.46
N ASP A 107 -0.12 -11.54 14.54
CA ASP A 107 -1.15 -12.22 13.76
C ASP A 107 -0.95 -11.98 12.25
N ILE A 108 -0.38 -10.82 11.88
CA ILE A 108 -0.19 -10.37 10.50
C ILE A 108 1.29 -10.23 10.13
N TYR A 109 2.11 -9.68 11.03
CA TYR A 109 3.49 -9.27 10.73
C TYR A 109 4.53 -10.06 11.53
N ASP A 110 5.70 -10.25 10.93
CA ASP A 110 6.82 -10.93 11.57
C ASP A 110 7.51 -10.01 12.60
N VAL A 111 7.31 -10.30 13.89
CA VAL A 111 7.87 -9.52 15.01
C VAL A 111 9.38 -9.51 15.00
N ASP A 112 10.01 -10.65 14.74
CA ASP A 112 11.47 -10.77 14.85
C ASP A 112 12.16 -10.00 13.72
N LYS A 113 11.61 -10.07 12.50
CA LYS A 113 12.08 -9.24 11.38
C LYS A 113 11.82 -7.76 11.62
N PHE A 114 10.67 -7.38 12.16
CA PHE A 114 10.38 -6.00 12.52
C PHE A 114 11.41 -5.45 13.52
N MET A 115 11.63 -6.14 14.64
CA MET A 115 12.61 -5.73 15.65
C MET A 115 14.03 -5.67 15.08
N LYS A 116 14.43 -6.68 14.29
CA LYS A 116 15.75 -6.73 13.64
C LYS A 116 15.95 -5.62 12.60
N SER A 117 14.88 -5.18 11.93
CA SER A 117 14.96 -4.09 10.95
C SER A 117 15.28 -2.74 11.59
N LEU A 118 14.89 -2.55 12.87
CA LEU A 118 15.06 -1.32 13.64
C LEU A 118 16.25 -1.36 14.61
N ASP A 119 16.95 -2.49 14.69
CA ASP A 119 18.14 -2.64 15.52
C ASP A 119 19.19 -1.58 15.17
N GLY A 120 19.79 -0.96 16.20
CA GLY A 120 20.69 0.20 16.06
C GLY A 120 19.99 1.55 15.73
N ILE A 121 18.72 1.54 15.33
CA ILE A 121 17.96 2.75 14.94
C ILE A 121 17.02 3.18 16.06
N VAL A 122 16.15 2.29 16.55
CA VAL A 122 15.20 2.56 17.64
C VAL A 122 15.10 1.32 18.52
N LYS A 123 15.16 1.49 19.86
CA LYS A 123 14.88 0.39 20.80
C LYS A 123 13.41 -0.01 20.67
N VAL A 124 13.14 -1.30 20.47
CA VAL A 124 11.78 -1.84 20.38
C VAL A 124 11.49 -2.75 21.58
N ALA A 125 10.34 -2.55 22.22
CA ALA A 125 9.81 -3.42 23.27
C ALA A 125 8.54 -4.12 22.79
N LYS A 126 8.35 -5.39 23.17
CA LYS A 126 7.14 -6.15 22.83
C LYS A 126 5.91 -5.63 23.57
N GLU A 127 6.09 -5.26 24.83
CA GLU A 127 5.04 -4.79 25.71
C GLU A 127 5.51 -3.57 26.51
N LEU A 128 4.55 -2.80 27.03
CA LEU A 128 4.85 -1.79 28.03
C LEU A 128 5.19 -2.45 29.38
N PRO A 129 6.05 -1.84 30.21
CA PRO A 129 6.21 -2.23 31.60
C PRO A 129 4.88 -2.22 32.35
N ASN A 130 4.69 -3.17 33.27
CA ASN A 130 3.44 -3.36 34.01
C ASN A 130 3.03 -2.12 34.84
N GLU A 131 3.98 -1.26 35.16
CA GLU A 131 3.77 -0.02 35.91
C GLU A 131 3.14 1.09 35.04
N ILE A 132 3.16 0.95 33.72
CA ILE A 132 2.64 1.95 32.77
C ILE A 132 1.33 1.46 32.15
N SER A 133 0.24 2.14 32.45
CA SER A 133 -1.07 1.89 31.86
C SER A 133 -1.28 2.71 30.59
N ILE A 134 -1.64 2.04 29.48
CA ILE A 134 -1.96 2.68 28.19
C ILE A 134 -3.06 3.74 28.34
N ARG A 135 -4.01 3.53 29.26
CA ARG A 135 -5.17 4.42 29.45
C ARG A 135 -4.78 5.79 30.01
N ASP A 136 -3.63 5.86 30.68
CA ASP A 136 -3.13 7.06 31.33
C ASP A 136 -2.14 7.84 30.46
N LEU A 137 -1.81 7.29 29.28
CA LEU A 137 -0.90 7.94 28.32
C LEU A 137 -1.57 9.11 27.62
N ALA A 138 -0.85 10.23 27.54
CA ALA A 138 -1.28 11.38 26.75
C ALA A 138 -1.30 11.00 25.26
N ALA A 139 -2.47 11.15 24.63
CA ALA A 139 -2.62 10.94 23.19
C ALA A 139 -2.16 12.18 22.41
N VAL A 140 -1.15 12.01 21.55
CA VAL A 140 -0.59 13.08 20.72
C VAL A 140 -0.93 12.82 19.27
N LYS A 141 -1.54 13.82 18.61
CA LYS A 141 -1.88 13.71 17.19
C LYS A 141 -0.66 14.00 16.33
N VAL A 142 -0.42 13.12 15.35
CA VAL A 142 0.73 13.22 14.43
C VAL A 142 0.21 13.13 13.00
N PRO A 143 0.57 14.06 12.10
CA PRO A 143 0.19 13.95 10.69
C PRO A 143 0.98 12.82 10.03
N ASN A 144 0.39 12.20 9.00
CA ASN A 144 1.17 11.33 8.13
C ASN A 144 2.30 12.11 7.45
N ARG A 145 3.48 11.49 7.39
CA ARG A 145 4.74 12.11 6.94
C ARG A 145 5.14 13.25 7.87
N VAL A 146 5.20 12.91 9.16
CA VAL A 146 5.57 13.84 10.23
C VAL A 146 6.90 14.53 9.91
N THR A 147 6.96 15.83 10.15
CA THR A 147 8.18 16.63 10.00
C THR A 147 8.87 16.81 11.34
N GLU A 148 10.16 17.06 11.32
CA GLU A 148 10.94 17.39 12.52
C GLU A 148 10.34 18.61 13.25
N ASP A 149 9.97 19.66 12.52
CA ASP A 149 9.31 20.84 13.07
C ASP A 149 8.03 20.48 13.86
N HIS A 150 7.19 19.60 13.32
CA HIS A 150 5.98 19.15 14.02
C HIS A 150 6.32 18.38 15.30
N ILE A 151 7.40 17.60 15.30
CA ILE A 151 7.87 16.87 16.48
C ILE A 151 8.33 17.86 17.55
N VAL A 152 9.16 18.84 17.19
CA VAL A 152 9.68 19.87 18.11
C VAL A 152 8.55 20.69 18.72
N GLU A 153 7.61 21.14 17.89
CA GLU A 153 6.57 22.06 18.33
C GLU A 153 5.44 21.37 19.09
N SER A 154 5.06 20.15 18.70
CA SER A 154 3.82 19.51 19.17
C SER A 154 4.00 18.22 19.95
N VAL A 155 5.08 17.47 19.72
CA VAL A 155 5.26 16.13 20.31
C VAL A 155 6.24 16.16 21.47
N GLU A 156 7.42 16.74 21.26
CA GLU A 156 8.52 16.80 22.23
C GLU A 156 8.12 17.46 23.56
N PRO A 157 7.36 18.58 23.60
CA PRO A 157 6.96 19.21 24.86
C PRO A 157 6.07 18.29 25.72
N VAL A 158 5.16 17.55 25.07
CA VAL A 158 4.29 16.59 25.75
C VAL A 158 5.11 15.41 26.27
N PHE A 159 6.04 14.89 25.45
CA PHE A 159 6.93 13.81 25.85
C PHE A 159 7.81 14.19 27.04
N LYS A 160 8.46 15.36 27.02
CA LYS A 160 9.27 15.88 28.14
C LYS A 160 8.47 16.01 29.44
N SER A 161 7.19 16.39 29.34
CA SER A 161 6.32 16.54 30.51
C SER A 161 5.77 15.21 31.05
N LYS A 162 5.49 14.24 30.18
CA LYS A 162 4.77 13.01 30.55
C LYS A 162 5.64 11.76 30.60
N GLY A 163 6.81 11.77 29.97
CA GLY A 163 7.73 10.64 29.81
C GLY A 163 7.24 9.60 28.80
N ASN A 164 5.95 9.24 28.83
CA ASN A 164 5.36 8.22 27.96
C ASN A 164 4.17 8.82 27.19
N ILE A 165 4.07 8.52 25.89
CA ILE A 165 3.00 9.05 25.04
C ILE A 165 2.40 7.97 24.14
N ARG A 166 1.19 8.24 23.66
CA ARG A 166 0.50 7.44 22.65
C ARG A 166 0.29 8.28 21.41
N LEU A 167 0.80 7.84 20.26
CA LEU A 167 0.59 8.52 18.99
C LEU A 167 -0.76 8.14 18.39
N ALA A 168 -1.41 9.14 17.82
CA ALA A 168 -2.62 8.99 17.02
C ALA A 168 -2.38 9.64 15.65
N THR A 169 -2.00 8.83 14.68
CA THR A 169 -1.71 9.31 13.32
C THR A 169 -3.00 9.67 12.59
N TYR A 170 -3.01 10.82 11.93
CA TYR A 170 -4.08 11.23 11.02
C TYR A 170 -3.52 11.55 9.64
N PHE A 171 -4.36 11.45 8.61
CA PHE A 171 -3.93 11.53 7.22
C PHE A 171 -4.49 12.80 6.57
N PRO A 172 -3.77 13.93 6.65
CA PRO A 172 -4.23 15.18 6.03
C PRO A 172 -4.25 15.11 4.50
N SER A 173 -3.44 14.24 3.91
CA SER A 173 -3.41 13.94 2.48
C SER A 173 -3.06 12.48 2.26
N VAL A 174 -3.58 11.90 1.17
CA VAL A 174 -3.22 10.55 0.69
C VAL A 174 -2.16 10.58 -0.42
N ASN A 175 -1.60 11.75 -0.70
CA ASN A 175 -0.62 11.95 -1.76
C ASN A 175 0.81 11.56 -1.31
N MET A 176 1.39 10.59 -2.02
CA MET A 176 2.74 10.08 -1.78
C MET A 176 3.77 10.65 -2.77
N ARG A 177 3.52 11.83 -3.35
CA ARG A 177 4.51 12.52 -4.18
C ARG A 177 5.72 12.93 -3.33
N LYS A 178 6.92 12.79 -3.89
CA LYS A 178 8.16 13.33 -3.33
C LYS A 178 8.06 14.86 -3.28
N THR A 179 8.54 15.45 -2.19
CA THR A 179 8.58 16.91 -2.01
C THR A 179 9.73 17.51 -2.81
N ALA A 180 9.54 18.72 -3.35
CA ALA A 180 10.56 19.42 -4.13
C ALA A 180 11.72 19.95 -3.27
N GLN A 181 11.51 20.08 -1.95
CA GLN A 181 12.58 20.42 -1.03
C GLN A 181 13.56 19.26 -0.93
N LYS A 182 14.82 19.61 -1.18
CA LYS A 182 16.05 18.83 -0.99
C LYS A 182 16.32 18.52 0.50
N SER A 183 15.28 18.33 1.33
CA SER A 183 15.52 17.57 2.55
C SER A 183 15.90 16.19 2.06
N SER A 184 17.07 15.70 2.45
CA SER A 184 17.32 14.26 2.41
C SER A 184 16.08 13.63 3.03
N VAL A 185 15.27 12.91 2.24
CA VAL A 185 14.17 12.14 2.82
C VAL A 185 14.81 11.32 3.92
N ASP A 186 14.29 11.45 5.13
CA ASP A 186 14.94 10.86 6.29
C ASP A 186 15.09 9.36 6.02
N SER A 187 16.34 8.89 6.03
CA SER A 187 16.69 7.48 5.89
C SER A 187 15.87 6.60 6.86
N VAL A 188 15.52 7.14 8.02
CA VAL A 188 14.68 6.50 9.04
C VAL A 188 13.23 6.40 8.59
N ALA A 189 12.67 7.44 7.97
CA ALA A 189 11.33 7.40 7.39
C ALA A 189 11.25 6.38 6.24
N CYS A 190 12.26 6.34 5.36
CA CYS A 190 12.35 5.36 4.29
C CYS A 190 12.45 3.92 4.82
N LEU A 191 13.30 3.69 5.82
CA LEU A 191 13.41 2.42 6.52
C LEU A 191 12.05 2.03 7.13
N GLY A 192 11.44 2.93 7.89
CA GLY A 192 10.13 2.73 8.52
C GLY A 192 9.05 2.33 7.51
N MET A 193 8.99 3.01 6.38
CA MET A 193 7.99 2.80 5.33
C MET A 193 8.20 1.51 4.53
N PHE A 194 9.45 1.19 4.16
CA PHE A 194 9.71 0.15 3.16
C PHE A 194 10.53 -1.05 3.68
N GLY A 195 11.13 -0.95 4.86
CA GLY A 195 12.08 -1.94 5.38
C GLY A 195 11.68 -2.62 6.69
N THR A 196 10.52 -2.30 7.28
CA THR A 196 10.14 -2.81 8.60
C THR A 196 9.07 -3.90 8.59
N LEU A 197 8.09 -3.80 7.68
CA LEU A 197 6.93 -4.70 7.67
C LEU A 197 7.12 -5.87 6.71
N GLU A 198 7.21 -7.06 7.28
CA GLU A 198 7.11 -8.33 6.56
C GLU A 198 5.97 -9.17 7.14
N LEU A 199 5.31 -9.95 6.28
CA LEU A 199 4.26 -10.86 6.72
C LEU A 199 4.84 -12.00 7.54
N GLN A 200 4.10 -12.41 8.58
CA GLN A 200 4.36 -13.67 9.26
C GLN A 200 4.06 -14.86 8.33
N SER A 201 4.70 -16.00 8.61
CA SER A 201 4.76 -17.17 7.69
C SER A 201 3.41 -17.68 7.21
N GLU A 202 2.42 -17.84 8.08
CA GLU A 202 1.11 -18.38 7.72
C GLU A 202 0.33 -17.46 6.78
N VAL A 203 0.41 -16.13 6.97
CA VAL A 203 -0.23 -15.15 6.07
C VAL A 203 0.51 -15.13 4.73
N LEU A 204 1.85 -15.15 4.78
CA LEU A 204 2.68 -15.20 3.57
C LEU A 204 2.41 -16.46 2.74
N GLU A 205 2.30 -17.63 3.36
CA GLU A 205 1.97 -18.90 2.70
C GLU A 205 0.64 -18.82 1.94
N VAL A 206 -0.38 -18.18 2.50
CA VAL A 206 -1.68 -18.00 1.83
C VAL A 206 -1.54 -17.08 0.62
N VAL A 207 -0.84 -15.95 0.77
CA VAL A 207 -0.59 -15.01 -0.31
C VAL A 207 0.19 -15.69 -1.44
N ASP A 208 1.27 -16.39 -1.12
CA ASP A 208 2.13 -17.08 -2.09
C ASP A 208 1.36 -18.19 -2.81
N SER A 209 0.58 -19.00 -2.07
CA SER A 209 -0.28 -20.03 -2.66
C SER A 209 -1.30 -19.44 -3.65
N MET A 210 -1.92 -18.30 -3.30
CA MET A 210 -2.85 -17.61 -4.19
C MET A 210 -2.14 -17.08 -5.46
N ILE A 211 -0.95 -16.50 -5.31
CA ILE A 211 -0.14 -16.03 -6.45
C ILE A 211 0.23 -17.22 -7.34
N GLU A 212 0.75 -18.31 -6.79
CA GLU A 212 1.11 -19.52 -7.54
C GLU A 212 -0.08 -20.08 -8.32
N ARG A 213 -1.27 -20.09 -7.71
CA ARG A 213 -2.50 -20.51 -8.39
C ARG A 213 -2.85 -19.57 -9.55
N LEU A 214 -2.79 -18.25 -9.35
CA LEU A 214 -3.03 -17.26 -10.41
C LEU A 214 -2.04 -17.43 -11.58
N ARG A 215 -0.75 -17.62 -11.27
CA ARG A 215 0.28 -17.90 -12.29
C ARG A 215 -0.01 -19.20 -13.04
N THR A 216 -0.43 -20.24 -12.32
CA THR A 216 -0.81 -21.53 -12.92
C THR A 216 -2.02 -21.43 -13.84
N LEU A 217 -2.99 -20.56 -13.52
CA LEU A 217 -4.17 -20.29 -14.35
C LEU A 217 -3.82 -19.47 -15.60
N SER A 218 -2.71 -18.70 -15.55
CA SER A 218 -2.24 -17.83 -16.61
C SER A 218 -1.21 -18.46 -17.57
N ARG A 219 -1.37 -19.76 -17.90
CA ARG A 219 -0.40 -20.49 -18.73
C ARG A 219 -0.14 -19.85 -20.10
N LYS A 220 -1.17 -19.29 -20.75
CA LYS A 220 -1.02 -18.68 -22.10
C LYS A 220 -0.31 -17.33 -22.08
N SER A 221 -0.19 -16.70 -20.92
CA SER A 221 0.54 -15.45 -20.69
C SER A 221 1.84 -15.69 -19.92
N ASN A 222 2.39 -16.90 -19.99
CA ASN A 222 3.62 -17.32 -19.29
C ASN A 222 3.56 -17.06 -17.76
N GLY A 223 2.39 -17.26 -17.16
CA GLY A 223 2.19 -17.05 -15.73
C GLY A 223 2.02 -15.58 -15.31
N LYS A 224 1.89 -14.65 -16.26
CA LYS A 224 1.65 -13.23 -15.94
C LYS A 224 0.18 -12.95 -15.67
N PHE A 225 -0.14 -12.16 -14.65
CA PHE A 225 -1.53 -11.79 -14.35
C PHE A 225 -1.65 -10.30 -13.98
N ILE A 226 -2.88 -9.80 -14.10
CA ILE A 226 -3.24 -8.44 -13.71
C ILE A 226 -3.94 -8.49 -12.35
N ALA A 227 -3.54 -7.62 -11.43
CA ALA A 227 -4.32 -7.32 -10.23
C ALA A 227 -5.06 -5.99 -10.45
N VAL A 228 -6.37 -6.01 -10.27
CA VAL A 228 -7.23 -4.83 -10.38
C VAL A 228 -7.77 -4.52 -8.98
N ASP A 229 -7.47 -3.32 -8.47
CA ASP A 229 -8.08 -2.85 -7.23
C ASP A 229 -9.50 -2.36 -7.52
N LEU A 230 -10.48 -3.26 -7.31
CA LEU A 230 -11.89 -3.05 -7.57
C LEU A 230 -12.69 -3.76 -6.48
N ARG A 231 -13.25 -2.96 -5.57
CA ARG A 231 -14.20 -3.39 -4.54
C ARG A 231 -15.55 -2.74 -4.79
N VAL A 232 -16.58 -3.57 -4.98
CA VAL A 232 -17.92 -3.09 -5.36
C VAL A 232 -18.47 -2.14 -4.29
N GLU A 233 -18.34 -2.50 -3.01
CA GLU A 233 -18.80 -1.68 -1.89
C GLU A 233 -18.19 -0.26 -1.87
N ILE A 234 -16.91 -0.11 -2.24
CA ILE A 234 -16.25 1.20 -2.26
C ILE A 234 -16.68 1.99 -3.48
N LEU A 235 -16.86 1.34 -4.63
CA LEU A 235 -17.35 1.99 -5.84
C LEU A 235 -18.78 2.51 -5.67
N GLU A 236 -19.63 1.76 -4.97
CA GLU A 236 -20.99 2.20 -4.61
C GLU A 236 -20.93 3.38 -3.64
N ASN A 237 -20.15 3.29 -2.58
CA ASN A 237 -19.99 4.37 -1.60
C ASN A 237 -19.44 5.68 -2.20
N LYS A 238 -18.54 5.59 -3.19
CA LYS A 238 -18.00 6.76 -3.91
C LYS A 238 -18.92 7.26 -5.04
N ASN A 239 -20.11 6.69 -5.23
CA ASN A 239 -21.04 7.00 -6.32
C ASN A 239 -20.34 6.99 -7.70
N CYS A 240 -19.59 5.92 -7.99
CA CYS A 240 -18.82 5.77 -9.24
C CYS A 240 -19.69 5.47 -10.48
N HIS A 241 -20.85 6.14 -10.58
CA HIS A 241 -21.78 6.08 -11.70
C HIS A 241 -21.32 7.06 -12.80
N GLY A 242 -21.30 6.60 -14.05
CA GLY A 242 -20.55 7.22 -15.14
C GLY A 242 -20.98 8.63 -15.62
N SER A 243 -20.13 9.17 -16.52
CA SER A 243 -20.28 10.39 -17.33
C SER A 243 -20.15 11.74 -16.61
N GLY A 244 -18.97 12.01 -16.03
CA GLY A 244 -18.51 13.36 -15.72
C GLY A 244 -17.61 13.93 -16.83
N SER A 245 -17.97 15.06 -17.42
CA SER A 245 -17.22 15.78 -18.46
C SER A 245 -15.75 15.99 -18.11
N ALA A 246 -14.80 15.68 -19.02
CA ALA A 246 -13.42 16.19 -19.19
C ALA A 246 -12.55 16.51 -17.94
N ARG A 247 -12.95 16.08 -16.75
CA ARG A 247 -12.29 16.24 -15.46
C ARG A 247 -11.85 14.84 -15.02
N ALA A 248 -10.62 14.75 -14.53
CA ALA A 248 -10.01 13.52 -14.02
C ALA A 248 -10.97 12.74 -13.11
N LYS A 249 -11.42 11.56 -13.56
CA LYS A 249 -12.33 10.69 -12.83
C LYS A 249 -11.57 10.01 -11.67
N SER A 250 -12.09 10.05 -10.45
CA SER A 250 -11.44 9.46 -9.25
C SER A 250 -11.69 7.97 -9.07
N CYS A 251 -12.64 7.39 -9.80
CA CYS A 251 -12.93 5.96 -9.76
C CYS A 251 -13.56 5.42 -11.05
N TYR A 252 -13.44 4.12 -11.29
CA TYR A 252 -13.87 3.45 -12.52
C TYR A 252 -14.66 2.19 -12.18
N ASN A 253 -15.76 1.96 -12.88
CA ASN A 253 -16.59 0.76 -12.69
C ASN A 253 -16.06 -0.43 -13.50
N ALA A 254 -16.63 -1.61 -13.26
CA ALA A 254 -16.23 -2.86 -13.92
C ALA A 254 -16.23 -2.77 -15.45
N GLN A 255 -17.23 -2.10 -16.04
CA GLN A 255 -17.32 -1.96 -17.49
C GLN A 255 -16.18 -1.09 -18.04
N GLU A 256 -15.88 0.04 -17.40
CA GLU A 256 -14.79 0.93 -17.81
C GLU A 256 -13.43 0.22 -17.72
N ILE A 257 -13.18 -0.50 -16.62
CA ILE A 257 -11.95 -1.29 -16.48
C ILE A 257 -11.85 -2.36 -17.57
N ALA A 258 -12.92 -3.13 -17.81
CA ALA A 258 -12.91 -4.19 -18.82
C ALA A 258 -12.62 -3.63 -20.23
N LEU A 259 -13.26 -2.52 -20.58
CA LEU A 259 -13.05 -1.84 -21.85
C LEU A 259 -11.64 -1.25 -21.96
N PHE A 260 -11.14 -0.64 -20.89
CA PHE A 260 -9.77 -0.11 -20.82
C PHE A 260 -8.75 -1.21 -21.07
N LEU A 261 -8.80 -2.31 -20.32
CA LEU A 261 -7.89 -3.45 -20.44
C LEU A 261 -7.87 -4.03 -21.87
N ARG A 262 -9.05 -4.20 -22.47
CA ARG A 262 -9.17 -4.68 -23.86
C ARG A 262 -8.56 -3.70 -24.86
N LYS A 263 -8.80 -2.40 -24.69
CA LYS A 263 -8.30 -1.35 -25.61
C LYS A 263 -6.79 -1.13 -25.50
N VAL A 264 -6.17 -1.30 -24.33
CA VAL A 264 -4.70 -1.23 -24.19
C VAL A 264 -3.99 -2.47 -24.74
N GLY A 265 -4.73 -3.53 -25.06
CA GLY A 265 -4.24 -4.68 -25.83
C GLY A 265 -4.11 -5.99 -25.05
N PHE A 266 -4.68 -6.11 -23.84
CA PHE A 266 -4.76 -7.41 -23.16
C PHE A 266 -5.76 -8.32 -23.86
N ASP A 267 -5.40 -9.60 -24.01
CA ASP A 267 -6.23 -10.60 -24.66
C ASP A 267 -7.24 -11.23 -23.68
N THR A 268 -8.29 -11.85 -24.22
CA THR A 268 -9.38 -12.43 -23.43
C THR A 268 -8.96 -13.59 -22.51
N ASP A 269 -7.81 -14.23 -22.74
CA ASP A 269 -7.26 -15.28 -21.87
C ASP A 269 -6.41 -14.71 -20.73
N THR A 270 -6.25 -13.39 -20.66
CA THR A 270 -5.54 -12.73 -19.56
C THR A 270 -6.18 -13.07 -18.22
N THR A 271 -5.36 -13.54 -17.28
CA THR A 271 -5.80 -13.83 -15.91
C THR A 271 -5.86 -12.53 -15.11
N ILE A 272 -7.00 -12.29 -14.45
CA ILE A 272 -7.27 -11.10 -13.66
C ILE A 272 -7.63 -11.52 -12.23
N TYR A 273 -6.96 -10.91 -11.26
CA TYR A 273 -7.34 -10.92 -9.85
C TYR A 273 -8.04 -9.61 -9.49
N LEU A 274 -9.18 -9.70 -8.81
CA LEU A 274 -9.90 -8.54 -8.27
C LEU A 274 -9.72 -8.49 -6.75
N THR A 275 -9.55 -7.29 -6.18
CA THR A 275 -9.55 -7.08 -4.71
C THR A 275 -10.92 -7.25 -4.05
N GLN A 276 -11.83 -7.97 -4.71
CA GLN A 276 -13.16 -8.32 -4.24
C GLN A 276 -13.14 -9.64 -3.47
N SER A 277 -13.85 -9.71 -2.33
CA SER A 277 -13.93 -10.91 -1.49
C SER A 277 -14.60 -12.08 -2.21
N ARG A 278 -15.89 -11.92 -2.52
CA ARG A 278 -16.75 -12.89 -3.21
C ARG A 278 -17.28 -12.34 -4.52
N TRP A 279 -17.68 -13.22 -5.44
CA TRP A 279 -18.20 -12.78 -6.73
C TRP A 279 -19.46 -11.92 -6.58
N ASP A 280 -19.47 -10.77 -7.24
CA ASP A 280 -20.63 -9.88 -7.32
C ASP A 280 -21.14 -9.81 -8.77
N ASN A 281 -22.45 -9.79 -8.96
CA ASN A 281 -23.07 -9.82 -10.29
C ASN A 281 -22.75 -8.57 -11.14
N SER A 282 -22.48 -7.43 -10.51
CA SER A 282 -22.06 -6.20 -11.21
C SER A 282 -20.72 -6.36 -11.94
N LEU A 283 -19.92 -7.37 -11.59
CA LEU A 283 -18.64 -7.69 -12.21
C LEU A 283 -18.78 -8.57 -13.47
N GLY A 284 -20.01 -8.93 -13.86
CA GLY A 284 -20.29 -9.83 -15.01
C GLY A 284 -19.56 -9.43 -16.28
N VAL A 285 -19.58 -8.14 -16.63
CA VAL A 285 -18.92 -7.60 -17.84
C VAL A 285 -17.41 -7.84 -17.89
N LEU A 286 -16.73 -7.83 -16.74
CA LEU A 286 -15.30 -8.15 -16.67
C LEU A 286 -15.08 -9.61 -17.04
N ARG A 287 -15.92 -10.52 -16.53
CA ARG A 287 -15.82 -11.95 -16.82
C ARG A 287 -16.25 -12.29 -18.24
N ASP A 288 -17.19 -11.56 -18.82
CA ASP A 288 -17.60 -11.74 -20.22
C ASP A 288 -16.46 -11.42 -21.19
N ILE A 289 -15.65 -10.39 -20.90
CA ILE A 289 -14.49 -10.00 -21.72
C ILE A 289 -13.24 -10.81 -21.34
N PHE A 290 -13.03 -11.08 -20.06
CA PHE A 290 -11.90 -11.82 -19.51
C PHE A 290 -12.42 -12.98 -18.62
N PRO A 291 -12.74 -14.14 -19.21
CA PRO A 291 -13.34 -15.26 -18.47
C PRO A 291 -12.49 -15.79 -17.30
N LYS A 292 -11.18 -15.52 -17.30
CA LYS A 292 -10.23 -15.83 -16.22
C LYS A 292 -10.13 -14.70 -15.20
N THR A 293 -11.26 -14.17 -14.77
CA THR A 293 -11.35 -13.17 -13.70
C THR A 293 -11.71 -13.86 -12.39
N TYR A 294 -10.94 -13.60 -11.34
CA TYR A 294 -10.98 -14.31 -10.08
C TYR A 294 -11.06 -13.34 -8.88
N THR A 295 -11.82 -13.72 -7.87
CA THR A 295 -11.91 -13.08 -6.54
C THR A 295 -11.10 -13.85 -5.51
N LYS A 296 -10.90 -13.28 -4.31
CA LYS A 296 -10.23 -13.94 -3.19
C LYS A 296 -10.81 -15.34 -2.91
N GLU A 297 -12.13 -15.45 -2.78
CA GLU A 297 -12.82 -16.72 -2.53
C GLU A 297 -12.51 -17.79 -3.60
N SER A 298 -12.37 -17.38 -4.87
CA SER A 298 -12.16 -18.34 -5.96
C SER A 298 -10.73 -18.87 -6.05
N VAL A 299 -9.75 -18.14 -5.51
CA VAL A 299 -8.32 -18.46 -5.60
C VAL A 299 -7.80 -19.08 -4.31
N MET A 300 -8.28 -18.62 -3.15
CA MET A 300 -7.81 -19.10 -1.85
C MET A 300 -8.08 -20.60 -1.66
N PRO A 301 -7.13 -21.37 -1.10
CA PRO A 301 -7.36 -22.76 -0.70
C PRO A 301 -8.54 -22.88 0.28
N ASP A 302 -9.40 -23.88 0.10
CA ASP A 302 -10.66 -24.01 0.84
C ASP A 302 -10.43 -24.09 2.36
N GLU A 303 -9.38 -24.79 2.77
CA GLU A 303 -8.97 -24.95 4.17
C GLU A 303 -8.49 -23.65 4.83
N LYS A 304 -8.11 -22.64 4.05
CA LYS A 304 -7.67 -21.32 4.57
C LYS A 304 -8.82 -20.31 4.62
N LYS A 305 -9.89 -20.50 3.85
CA LYS A 305 -11.03 -19.55 3.79
C LYS A 305 -11.66 -19.29 5.14
N GLY A 306 -11.76 -20.33 5.97
CA GLY A 306 -12.33 -20.24 7.30
C GLY A 306 -11.53 -19.40 8.29
N LYS A 307 -10.34 -18.89 7.97
CA LYS A 307 -9.61 -17.92 8.81
C LYS A 307 -9.46 -16.58 8.12
N PHE A 308 -9.18 -16.61 6.82
CA PHE A 308 -8.79 -15.42 6.06
C PHE A 308 -9.96 -14.74 5.33
N LEU A 309 -11.14 -15.38 5.26
CA LEU A 309 -12.37 -14.86 4.63
C LEU A 309 -13.62 -14.99 5.53
N GLU A 310 -13.45 -15.13 6.85
CA GLU A 310 -14.57 -15.30 7.79
C GLU A 310 -15.56 -14.13 7.74
N SER A 311 -15.02 -12.92 7.66
CA SER A 311 -15.81 -11.70 7.55
C SER A 311 -15.34 -10.87 6.37
N GLU A 312 -16.29 -10.43 5.55
CA GLU A 312 -16.05 -9.39 4.55
C GLU A 312 -15.42 -8.17 5.26
N ASP A 313 -14.45 -7.55 4.60
CA ASP A 313 -13.61 -6.45 5.12
C ASP A 313 -12.67 -6.78 6.27
N SER A 314 -12.34 -8.06 6.50
CA SER A 314 -11.32 -8.40 7.51
C SER A 314 -9.95 -7.78 7.17
N GLU A 315 -9.15 -7.48 8.20
CA GLU A 315 -7.78 -6.98 8.02
C GLU A 315 -6.91 -7.95 7.19
N PHE A 316 -7.15 -9.27 7.30
CA PHE A 316 -6.46 -10.27 6.50
C PHE A 316 -6.74 -10.13 5.00
N GLU A 317 -7.98 -9.87 4.61
CA GLU A 317 -8.32 -9.65 3.20
C GLU A 317 -7.57 -8.47 2.61
N LYS A 318 -7.53 -7.35 3.34
CA LYS A 318 -6.81 -6.14 2.90
C LYS A 318 -5.31 -6.40 2.77
N VAL A 319 -4.73 -7.17 3.70
CA VAL A 319 -3.32 -7.59 3.66
C VAL A 319 -3.02 -8.44 2.43
N ILE A 320 -3.90 -9.41 2.13
CA ILE A 320 -3.77 -10.28 0.94
C ILE A 320 -3.83 -9.43 -0.33
N ASP A 321 -4.84 -8.56 -0.46
CA ASP A 321 -5.01 -7.68 -1.60
C ASP A 321 -3.79 -6.79 -1.82
N PHE A 322 -3.29 -6.14 -0.75
CA PHE A 322 -2.12 -5.27 -0.81
C PHE A 322 -0.88 -6.00 -1.35
N HIS A 323 -0.66 -7.24 -0.90
CA HIS A 323 0.50 -8.02 -1.33
C HIS A 323 0.34 -8.60 -2.74
N ILE A 324 -0.83 -9.13 -3.10
CA ILE A 324 -1.08 -9.64 -4.47
C ILE A 324 -0.97 -8.48 -5.48
N CYS A 325 -1.56 -7.32 -5.20
CA CYS A 325 -1.43 -6.13 -6.04
C CYS A 325 0.02 -5.62 -6.14
N SER A 326 0.81 -5.76 -5.07
CA SER A 326 2.23 -5.39 -5.09
C SER A 326 3.09 -6.36 -5.90
N GLN A 327 2.71 -7.64 -5.96
CA GLN A 327 3.51 -8.71 -6.61
C GLN A 327 3.08 -9.04 -8.05
N SER A 328 1.87 -8.63 -8.46
CA SER A 328 1.33 -8.89 -9.80
C SER A 328 2.21 -8.30 -10.92
N ASP A 329 2.07 -8.83 -12.13
CA ASP A 329 2.82 -8.34 -13.29
C ASP A 329 2.31 -6.95 -13.74
N VAL A 330 1.00 -6.73 -13.61
CA VAL A 330 0.36 -5.42 -13.86
C VAL A 330 -0.57 -5.09 -12.71
N PHE A 331 -0.54 -3.85 -12.24
CA PHE A 331 -1.50 -3.33 -11.28
C PHE A 331 -2.39 -2.25 -11.93
N VAL A 332 -3.69 -2.32 -11.67
CA VAL A 332 -4.68 -1.37 -12.20
C VAL A 332 -5.57 -0.87 -11.06
N PRO A 333 -5.41 0.38 -10.61
CA PRO A 333 -6.27 0.95 -9.58
C PRO A 333 -7.60 1.40 -10.19
N ALA A 334 -8.73 0.83 -9.75
CA ALA A 334 -10.04 1.38 -10.14
C ALA A 334 -10.40 2.62 -9.32
N ILE A 335 -9.71 2.90 -8.21
CA ILE A 335 -9.98 4.04 -7.32
C ILE A 335 -8.66 4.74 -6.99
N SER A 336 -8.63 6.08 -7.03
CA SER A 336 -7.52 6.83 -6.44
C SER A 336 -7.59 6.81 -4.92
N GLY A 337 -6.43 6.74 -4.27
CA GLY A 337 -6.36 6.81 -2.83
C GLY A 337 -5.05 6.27 -2.28
N LEU A 338 -5.03 6.09 -0.96
CA LEU A 338 -3.85 5.66 -0.23
C LEU A 338 -3.42 4.23 -0.58
N PHE A 339 -4.38 3.34 -0.87
CA PHE A 339 -4.09 1.97 -1.31
C PHE A 339 -3.28 1.97 -2.61
N TYR A 340 -3.77 2.65 -3.64
CA TYR A 340 -3.04 2.85 -4.91
C TYR A 340 -1.65 3.44 -4.67
N ALA A 341 -1.55 4.53 -3.88
CA ALA A 341 -0.28 5.19 -3.63
C ALA A 341 0.76 4.25 -2.97
N ASN A 342 0.36 3.49 -1.96
CA ASN A 342 1.27 2.58 -1.25
C ASN A 342 1.63 1.33 -2.07
N VAL A 343 0.68 0.75 -2.80
CA VAL A 343 0.98 -0.33 -3.76
C VAL A 343 1.97 0.18 -4.81
N ALA A 344 1.79 1.41 -5.30
CA ALA A 344 2.76 2.00 -6.23
C ALA A 344 4.16 2.12 -5.62
N GLY A 345 4.26 2.57 -4.36
CA GLY A 345 5.52 2.59 -3.62
C GLY A 345 6.21 1.23 -3.53
N LYS A 346 5.47 0.19 -3.13
CA LYS A 346 6.01 -1.17 -2.98
C LYS A 346 6.43 -1.77 -4.32
N ARG A 347 5.65 -1.54 -5.38
CA ARG A 347 5.97 -1.94 -6.75
C ARG A 347 7.21 -1.25 -7.32
N ILE A 348 7.38 0.05 -7.04
CA ILE A 348 8.58 0.79 -7.43
C ILE A 348 9.81 0.21 -6.73
N ALA A 349 9.71 -0.03 -5.43
CA ALA A 349 10.78 -0.64 -4.63
C ALA A 349 11.21 -2.00 -5.19
N SER A 350 10.24 -2.85 -5.55
CA SER A 350 10.49 -4.21 -6.05
C SER A 350 10.77 -4.28 -7.56
N GLY A 351 11.01 -3.17 -8.25
CA GLY A 351 11.30 -3.17 -9.70
C GLY A 351 10.12 -3.60 -10.59
N LYS A 352 8.87 -3.48 -10.12
CA LYS A 352 7.63 -3.83 -10.85
C LYS A 352 6.77 -2.60 -11.22
N PRO A 353 7.31 -1.61 -11.96
CA PRO A 353 6.68 -0.31 -12.13
C PRO A 353 5.45 -0.31 -13.05
N GLN A 354 5.06 -1.44 -13.64
CA GLN A 354 3.91 -1.49 -14.54
C GLN A 354 2.60 -1.31 -13.75
N ILE A 355 2.15 -0.06 -13.69
CA ILE A 355 0.90 0.35 -13.08
C ILE A 355 0.14 1.15 -14.12
N LEU A 356 -1.04 0.68 -14.51
CA LEU A 356 -1.86 1.29 -15.55
C LEU A 356 -3.06 1.96 -14.92
N VAL A 357 -3.13 3.28 -15.05
CA VAL A 357 -4.28 4.07 -14.58
C VAL A 357 -5.35 4.06 -15.67
N PRO A 358 -6.58 3.61 -15.36
CA PRO A 358 -7.67 3.62 -16.33
C PRO A 358 -7.95 5.03 -16.85
N ALA A 359 -8.32 5.14 -18.12
CA ALA A 359 -8.75 6.37 -18.75
C ALA A 359 -9.61 6.07 -19.98
N ASP A 360 -10.37 7.07 -20.44
CA ASP A 360 -11.08 6.97 -21.70
C ASP A 360 -10.09 6.92 -22.87
N ILE A 361 -10.09 5.80 -23.60
CA ILE A 361 -9.25 5.60 -24.77
C ILE A 361 -10.07 5.95 -26.02
N PRO A 362 -9.70 7.01 -26.77
CA PRO A 362 -10.33 7.37 -28.05
C PRO A 362 -10.25 6.21 -29.06
N ALA A 363 -11.00 6.30 -30.16
CA ALA A 363 -11.04 5.25 -31.19
C ALA A 363 -9.66 4.92 -31.81
N THR A 364 -8.68 5.81 -31.70
CA THR A 364 -7.28 5.55 -32.05
C THR A 364 -6.53 4.96 -30.84
N SER A 365 -5.97 3.76 -30.99
CA SER A 365 -5.20 3.08 -29.94
C SER A 365 -3.98 3.91 -29.55
N ALA A 366 -4.02 4.56 -28.38
CA ALA A 366 -2.84 5.22 -27.84
C ALA A 366 -1.85 4.18 -27.28
N PRO A 367 -0.53 4.44 -27.30
CA PRO A 367 0.45 3.57 -26.68
C PRO A 367 0.13 3.32 -25.20
N ILE A 368 0.31 2.08 -24.73
CA ILE A 368 0.10 1.72 -23.31
C ILE A 368 0.89 2.61 -22.34
N THR A 369 2.04 3.14 -22.77
CA THR A 369 2.88 4.06 -22.00
C THR A 369 2.17 5.35 -21.61
N ASN A 370 1.14 5.76 -22.36
CA ASN A 370 0.33 6.95 -22.04
C ASN A 370 -0.56 6.74 -20.81
N TYR A 371 -0.79 5.49 -20.42
CA TYR A 371 -1.62 5.11 -19.28
C TYR A 371 -0.81 4.66 -18.08
N LEU A 372 0.52 4.82 -18.12
CA LEU A 372 1.36 4.59 -16.96
C LEU A 372 0.98 5.56 -15.84
N SER A 373 0.97 5.03 -14.62
CA SER A 373 0.82 5.81 -13.40
C SER A 373 1.70 7.07 -13.43
N PRO A 374 1.17 8.26 -13.11
CA PRO A 374 1.98 9.47 -12.96
C PRO A 374 3.12 9.32 -11.95
N TYR A 375 2.95 8.48 -10.93
CA TYR A 375 3.99 8.13 -9.97
C TYR A 375 5.22 7.52 -10.64
N VAL A 376 4.99 6.67 -11.64
CA VAL A 376 6.03 5.97 -12.39
C VAL A 376 6.54 6.83 -13.55
N ALA A 377 5.64 7.32 -14.41
CA ALA A 377 6.00 8.06 -15.62
C ALA A 377 6.79 9.35 -15.31
N LYS A 378 6.41 10.07 -14.23
CA LYS A 378 7.10 11.31 -13.80
C LYS A 378 8.18 11.05 -12.73
N ARG A 379 8.41 9.78 -12.34
CA ARG A 379 9.29 9.39 -11.21
C ARG A 379 9.11 10.27 -9.97
N ASN A 380 7.85 10.54 -9.61
CA ASN A 380 7.52 11.53 -8.59
C ASN A 380 6.95 10.93 -7.29
N HIS A 381 6.88 9.60 -7.17
CA HIS A 381 6.57 8.94 -5.90
C HIS A 381 7.71 9.07 -4.88
N LEU A 382 7.39 9.10 -3.57
CA LEU A 382 8.36 9.15 -2.48
C LEU A 382 9.36 7.99 -2.51
N ALA A 383 8.94 6.81 -2.96
CA ALA A 383 9.81 5.64 -3.10
C ALA A 383 11.07 5.93 -3.94
N TYR A 384 10.99 6.78 -4.97
CA TYR A 384 12.17 7.15 -5.77
C TYR A 384 13.20 7.98 -4.99
N SER A 385 12.84 8.53 -3.83
CA SER A 385 13.79 9.18 -2.93
C SER A 385 14.37 8.21 -1.90
N CYS A 386 13.74 7.05 -1.70
CA CYS A 386 14.17 6.03 -0.76
C CYS A 386 15.03 4.94 -1.41
N PHE A 387 14.94 4.76 -2.73
CA PHE A 387 15.60 3.68 -3.46
C PHE A 387 16.52 4.21 -4.59
N CYS A 388 17.69 3.58 -4.67
CA CYS A 388 18.87 3.85 -5.50
C CYS A 388 19.17 2.56 -6.30
#